data_AF-A0A9Q8P9F1-F1
#
_entry.id   AF-A0A9Q8P9F1-F1
#
_cell.length_a   1.000
_cell.length_b   1.000
_cell.length_c   1.000
_cell.angle_alpha   90.00
_cell.angle_beta   90.00
_cell.angle_gamma   90.00
#
_symmetry.space_group_name_H-M   'P 1'
#
loop_
_entity.id
_entity.type
_entity.pdbx_description
1 polymer ?
#
loop_
_entity_poly.entity_id
_entity_poly.type
_entity_poly.pdbx_seq_one_letter_code
_entity_poly.pdbx_strand_id
1 'polypeptide(L)'
;MIETNLEPGDLALWDSRTMHYAECPEGDRIRHVQYVCMTPAKFAKEALEQKAALFKRWHGTTHWPHTNIHEQGPPLRNGVEDPLNRYEPLEKPEISKRLLQLAAVEAY
;
A
#
# COMPACT_ATOMS: atom_id res chain seq x y z
N MET A 1 9.87 -18.42 19.31
CA MET A 1 9.45 -18.04 17.95
C MET A 1 8.00 -18.49 17.79
N ILE A 2 7.13 -17.65 17.24
CA ILE A 2 5.71 -17.99 17.04
C ILE A 2 5.47 -17.92 15.54
N GLU A 3 4.99 -19.02 14.96
CA GLU A 3 4.52 -19.07 13.59
C GLU A 3 3.02 -18.74 13.58
N THR A 4 2.63 -17.77 12.76
CA THR A 4 1.22 -17.39 12.61
C THR A 4 0.59 -18.23 11.49
N ASN A 5 -0.29 -19.16 11.86
CA ASN A 5 -1.15 -19.84 10.90
C ASN A 5 -2.34 -18.94 10.55
N LEU A 6 -2.35 -18.40 9.33
CA LEU A 6 -3.34 -17.44 8.84
C LEU A 6 -4.04 -17.99 7.61
N GLU A 7 -5.35 -17.76 7.53
CA GLU A 7 -6.17 -18.04 6.35
C GLU A 7 -6.35 -16.80 5.48
N PRO A 8 -6.78 -16.95 4.21
CA PRO A 8 -7.06 -15.81 3.34
C PRO A 8 -8.06 -14.83 3.98
N GLY A 9 -7.62 -13.59 4.18
CA GLY A 9 -8.42 -12.53 4.80
C GLY A 9 -8.03 -12.23 6.25
N ASP A 10 -7.21 -13.06 6.90
CA ASP A 10 -6.72 -12.78 8.24
C ASP A 10 -5.75 -11.59 8.26
N LEU A 11 -5.71 -10.90 9.41
CA LEU A 11 -4.84 -9.76 9.65
C LEU A 11 -3.79 -10.10 10.72
N ALA A 12 -2.52 -10.03 10.32
CA ALA A 12 -1.41 -9.98 11.26
C ALA A 12 -1.06 -8.53 11.58
N LEU A 13 -1.09 -8.17 12.86
CA LEU A 13 -0.67 -6.86 13.38
C LEU A 13 0.31 -7.08 14.53
N TRP A 14 1.42 -6.32 14.53
CA TRP A 14 2.41 -6.35 15.60
C TRP A 14 2.87 -4.94 15.95
N ASP A 15 3.41 -4.80 17.16
CA ASP A 15 4.04 -3.54 17.61
C ASP A 15 5.29 -3.27 16.77
N SER A 16 5.55 -2.01 16.42
CA SER A 16 6.67 -1.66 15.54
C SER A 16 8.05 -2.04 16.08
N ARG A 17 8.17 -2.34 17.37
CA ARG A 17 9.41 -2.81 18.03
C ARG A 17 9.51 -4.34 18.09
N THR A 18 8.46 -5.07 17.69
CA THR A 18 8.48 -6.53 17.68
C THR A 18 9.45 -7.02 16.60
N MET A 19 10.46 -7.77 17.00
CA MET A 19 11.35 -8.46 16.05
C MET A 19 10.55 -9.47 15.23
N HIS A 20 10.70 -9.40 13.92
CA HIS A 20 10.06 -10.31 12.98
C HIS A 20 10.98 -10.50 11.77
N TYR A 21 10.81 -11.61 11.07
CA TYR A 21 11.53 -11.91 9.84
C TYR A 21 10.63 -12.75 8.93
N ALA A 22 10.91 -12.73 7.63
CA ALA A 22 10.25 -13.61 6.67
C ALA A 22 11.11 -14.86 6.47
N GLU A 23 10.48 -16.02 6.50
CA GLU A 23 11.10 -17.30 6.19
C GLU A 23 10.72 -17.77 4.80
N CYS A 24 11.71 -18.33 4.09
CA CYS A 24 11.49 -18.88 2.75
C CYS A 24 10.41 -19.97 2.80
N PRO A 25 9.48 -19.99 1.83
CA PRO A 25 8.50 -21.07 1.76
C PRO A 25 9.22 -22.40 1.51
N GLU A 26 8.82 -23.44 2.22
CA GLU A 26 9.28 -24.82 1.98
C GLU A 26 8.27 -25.65 1.15
N GLY A 27 7.04 -25.15 0.99
CA GLY A 27 5.96 -25.80 0.24
C GLY A 27 5.72 -25.21 -1.16
N ASP A 28 4.74 -25.77 -1.86
CA ASP A 28 4.30 -25.40 -3.20
C ASP A 28 3.12 -24.41 -3.24
N ARG A 29 2.47 -24.16 -2.09
CA ARG A 29 1.37 -23.21 -1.97
C ARG A 29 1.86 -21.78 -2.14
N ILE A 30 1.28 -21.05 -3.10
CA ILE A 30 1.49 -19.61 -3.24
C ILE A 30 0.95 -18.88 -2.01
N ARG A 31 1.79 -18.05 -1.39
CA ARG A 31 1.45 -17.18 -0.27
C ARG A 31 1.51 -15.73 -0.75
N HIS A 32 0.44 -14.98 -0.51
CA HIS A 32 0.36 -13.55 -0.84
C HIS A 32 -0.06 -12.78 0.40
N VAL A 33 0.63 -11.67 0.66
CA VAL A 33 0.29 -10.74 1.74
C VAL A 33 0.30 -9.31 1.19
N GLN A 34 -0.63 -8.49 1.67
CA GLN A 34 -0.64 -7.07 1.37
C GLN A 34 -0.17 -6.31 2.60
N TYR A 35 0.93 -5.57 2.48
CA TYR A 35 1.38 -4.71 3.55
C TYR A 35 0.51 -3.45 3.63
N VAL A 36 -0.05 -3.20 4.81
CA VAL A 36 -0.81 -1.98 5.12
C VAL A 36 -0.07 -1.22 6.22
N CYS A 37 0.64 -0.15 5.83
CA CYS A 37 1.24 0.75 6.80
C CYS A 37 0.19 1.72 7.35
N MET A 38 0.15 1.88 8.67
CA MET A 38 -0.77 2.80 9.34
C MET A 38 0.03 3.79 10.17
N THR A 39 -0.16 5.10 9.94
CA THR A 39 0.44 6.14 10.77
C THR A 39 -0.59 7.21 11.12
N PRO A 40 -0.58 7.76 12.35
CA PRO A 40 -1.48 8.83 12.74
C PRO A 40 -1.43 10.03 11.78
N ALA A 41 -2.59 10.60 11.45
CA ALA A 41 -2.69 11.74 10.53
C ALA A 41 -1.86 12.95 10.99
N LYS A 42 -1.72 13.16 12.30
CA LYS A 42 -0.90 14.23 12.90
C LYS A 42 0.59 14.19 12.51
N PHE A 43 1.08 13.09 11.98
CA PHE A 43 2.47 12.99 11.49
C PHE A 43 2.61 13.47 10.05
N ALA A 44 1.52 13.56 9.30
CA ALA A 44 1.53 14.09 7.95
C ALA A 44 1.46 15.62 8.01
N LYS A 45 2.50 16.29 7.51
CA LYS A 45 2.53 17.75 7.37
C LYS A 45 2.01 18.15 6.00
N GLU A 46 2.88 18.09 4.99
CA GLU A 46 2.59 18.52 3.62
C GLU A 46 2.23 17.34 2.69
N ALA A 47 2.39 16.11 3.17
CA ALA A 47 2.24 14.90 2.37
C ALA A 47 0.78 14.60 1.97
N LEU A 48 -0.21 15.16 2.69
CA LEU A 48 -1.63 14.85 2.47
C LEU A 48 -2.11 15.32 1.08
N GLU A 49 -1.68 16.51 0.64
CA GLU A 49 -2.07 17.04 -0.66
C GLU A 49 -1.52 16.21 -1.81
N GLN A 50 -0.25 15.81 -1.72
CA GLN A 50 0.38 14.92 -2.70
C GLN A 50 -0.29 13.55 -2.73
N LYS A 51 -0.61 12.99 -1.55
CA LYS A 51 -1.36 11.73 -1.44
C LYS A 51 -2.71 11.82 -2.16
N ALA A 52 -3.47 12.89 -1.93
CA ALA A 52 -4.75 13.12 -2.56
C ALA A 52 -4.63 13.26 -4.09
N ALA A 53 -3.60 13.97 -4.58
CA ALA A 53 -3.35 14.15 -6.00
C ALA A 53 -2.95 12.84 -6.71
N LEU A 54 -2.18 11.97 -6.04
CA LEU A 54 -1.84 10.65 -6.55
C LEU A 54 -3.05 9.72 -6.59
N PHE A 55 -3.88 9.72 -5.54
CA PHE A 55 -5.10 8.92 -5.48
C PHE A 55 -6.05 9.23 -6.65
N LYS A 56 -6.27 10.52 -6.96
CA LYS A 56 -7.13 10.95 -8.10
C LYS A 56 -6.63 10.45 -9.45
N ARG A 57 -5.36 10.08 -9.56
CA ARG A 57 -4.70 9.61 -10.78
C ARG A 57 -4.37 8.11 -10.73
N TRP A 58 -4.92 7.37 -9.75
CA TRP A 58 -4.68 5.94 -9.55
C TRP A 58 -3.20 5.55 -9.30
N HIS A 59 -2.38 6.50 -8.86
CA HIS A 59 -1.00 6.21 -8.51
C HIS A 59 -0.88 5.65 -7.09
N GLY A 60 0.03 4.70 -6.93
CA GLY A 60 0.47 4.22 -5.63
C GLY A 60 1.30 5.26 -4.88
N THR A 61 1.41 5.07 -3.58
CA THR A 61 2.34 5.82 -2.71
C THR A 61 3.49 4.92 -2.25
N THR A 62 4.40 5.48 -1.47
CA THR A 62 5.44 4.69 -0.79
C THR A 62 4.87 3.98 0.44
N HIS A 63 5.70 3.14 1.07
CA HIS A 63 5.36 2.44 2.32
C HIS A 63 5.27 3.36 3.55
N TRP A 64 5.50 4.67 3.41
CA TRP A 64 5.43 5.67 4.48
C TRP A 64 4.22 6.58 4.22
N PRO A 65 3.04 6.32 4.81
CA PRO A 65 1.82 6.98 4.39
C PRO A 65 1.69 8.45 4.84
N HIS A 66 2.63 8.96 5.65
CA HIS A 66 2.65 10.34 6.15
C HIS A 66 3.79 11.21 5.62
N THR A 67 4.75 10.66 4.86
CA THR A 67 5.92 11.39 4.35
C THR A 67 6.56 10.63 3.19
N ASN A 68 7.54 11.24 2.50
CA ASN A 68 8.23 10.63 1.36
C ASN A 68 7.25 10.12 0.29
N ILE A 69 6.22 10.92 0.01
CA ILE A 69 5.26 10.66 -1.06
C ILE A 69 5.82 11.32 -2.31
N HIS A 70 5.96 10.55 -3.38
CA HIS A 70 6.42 11.05 -4.66
C HIS A 70 5.76 10.23 -5.77
N GLU A 71 5.59 10.88 -6.91
CA GLU A 71 5.09 10.23 -8.10
C GLU A 71 6.16 9.29 -8.66
N GLN A 72 5.72 8.10 -9.06
CA GLN A 72 6.57 7.14 -9.75
C GLN A 72 6.13 7.04 -11.20
N GLY A 73 7.10 7.02 -12.11
CA GLY A 73 6.86 6.73 -13.52
C GLY A 73 6.40 5.29 -13.74
N PRO A 74 6.01 4.93 -14.97
CA PRO A 74 5.62 3.57 -15.28
C PRO A 74 6.78 2.59 -15.05
N PRO A 75 6.50 1.35 -14.61
CA PRO A 75 7.52 0.33 -14.48
C PRO A 75 8.15 0.05 -15.85
N LEU A 76 9.48 -0.07 -15.86
CA LEU A 76 10.24 -0.35 -17.07
C LEU A 76 10.83 -1.77 -17.01
N ARG A 77 10.73 -2.51 -18.12
CA ARG A 77 11.46 -3.76 -18.38
C ARG A 77 12.49 -3.51 -19.48
N ASN A 78 13.76 -3.64 -19.13
CA ASN A 78 14.89 -3.38 -20.06
C ASN A 78 14.85 -1.97 -20.69
N GLY A 79 14.44 -0.96 -19.90
CA GLY A 79 14.35 0.44 -20.36
C GLY A 79 13.12 0.79 -21.20
N VAL A 80 12.26 -0.20 -21.49
CA VAL A 80 10.97 -0.01 -22.17
C VAL A 80 9.85 -0.16 -21.14
N GLU A 81 8.78 0.61 -21.28
CA GLU A 81 7.60 0.45 -20.42
C GLU A 81 7.10 -1.00 -20.41
N ASP A 82 6.77 -1.52 -19.23
CA ASP A 82 6.21 -2.86 -19.08
C ASP A 82 4.89 -2.95 -19.86
N PRO A 83 4.74 -3.85 -20.85
CA PRO A 83 3.50 -4.00 -21.61
C PRO A 83 2.31 -4.44 -20.75
N LEU A 84 2.57 -4.95 -19.54
CA LEU A 84 1.55 -5.31 -18.55
C LEU A 84 1.24 -4.18 -17.56
N ASN A 85 1.87 -3.02 -17.71
CA ASN A 85 1.57 -1.84 -16.92
C ASN A 85 0.10 -1.43 -17.07
N ARG A 86 -0.47 -0.91 -15.99
CA ARG A 86 -1.82 -0.36 -15.98
C ARG A 86 -1.82 0.99 -15.31
N TYR A 87 -2.52 1.94 -15.94
CA TYR A 87 -2.71 3.30 -15.43
C TYR A 87 -3.95 3.44 -14.55
N GLU A 88 -4.83 2.44 -14.57
CA GLU A 88 -6.03 2.37 -13.72
C GLU A 88 -6.22 0.93 -13.21
N PRO A 89 -6.91 0.73 -12.07
CA PRO A 89 -7.31 -0.60 -11.62
C PRO A 89 -8.18 -1.31 -12.66
N LEU A 90 -8.02 -2.64 -12.79
CA LEU A 90 -8.88 -3.48 -13.64
C LEU A 90 -10.35 -3.39 -13.21
N GLU A 91 -10.57 -3.45 -11.90
CA GLU A 91 -11.86 -3.26 -11.27
C GLU A 91 -11.79 -1.99 -10.42
N LYS A 92 -12.64 -1.01 -10.74
CA LYS A 92 -12.67 0.25 -9.99
C LYS A 92 -13.29 0.02 -8.61
N PRO A 93 -12.66 0.49 -7.53
CA PRO A 93 -13.24 0.37 -6.19
C PRO A 93 -14.47 1.27 -6.04
N GLU A 94 -15.34 0.92 -5.11
CA GLU A 94 -16.40 1.82 -4.66
C GLU A 94 -15.78 3.04 -3.96
N ILE A 95 -16.10 4.24 -4.47
CA ILE A 95 -15.61 5.50 -3.89
C ILE A 95 -16.55 5.94 -2.78
N SER A 96 -16.30 5.43 -1.57
CA SER A 96 -17.02 5.85 -0.37
C SER A 96 -16.39 7.09 0.26
N LYS A 97 -17.18 7.83 1.06
CA LYS A 97 -16.67 8.94 1.88
C LYS A 97 -15.48 8.51 2.75
N ARG A 98 -15.57 7.32 3.35
CA ARG A 98 -14.50 6.79 4.21
C ARG A 98 -13.19 6.58 3.44
N LEU A 99 -13.28 6.10 2.20
CA LEU A 99 -12.13 5.95 1.32
C LEU A 99 -11.49 7.31 1.01
N LEU A 100 -12.30 8.32 0.68
CA LEU A 100 -11.82 9.66 0.40
C LEU A 100 -11.09 10.29 1.60
N GLN A 101 -11.58 10.06 2.81
CA GLN A 101 -10.88 10.47 4.05
C GLN A 101 -9.54 9.76 4.22
N LEU A 102 -9.50 8.43 4.02
CA LEU A 102 -8.28 7.63 4.14
C LEU A 102 -7.23 8.00 3.08
N ALA A 103 -7.68 8.37 1.88
CA ALA A 103 -6.85 8.83 0.76
C ALA A 103 -6.39 10.29 0.90
N ALA A 104 -6.78 10.99 1.96
CA ALA A 104 -6.54 12.42 2.19
C ALA A 104 -7.21 13.36 1.16
N VAL A 105 -8.19 12.85 0.40
CA VAL A 105 -8.99 13.65 -0.54
C VAL A 105 -10.01 14.50 0.22
N GLU A 106 -10.56 13.97 1.31
CA GLU A 106 -11.45 14.67 2.23
C GLU A 106 -10.85 14.72 3.64
N ALA A 107 -11.23 15.72 4.43
CA ALA A 107 -10.89 15.80 5.84
C ALA A 107 -11.66 14.75 6.66
N TYR A 108 -11.04 14.30 7.76
CA TYR A 108 -11.62 13.33 8.70
C TYR A 108 -12.84 13.88 9.44
#